data_AF-A0A6B2YXS4-F1
#
_entry.id   AF-A0A6B2YXS4-F1
#
_cell.length_a   1.000
_cell.length_b   1.000
_cell.length_c   1.000
_cell.angle_alpha   90.00
_cell.angle_beta   90.00
_cell.angle_gamma   90.00
#
_symmetry.space_group_name_H-M   'P 1'
#
loop_
_entity.id
_entity.type
_entity.pdbx_description
1 polymer ?
#
loop_
_entity_poly.entity_id
_entity_poly.type
_entity_poly.pdbx_seq_one_letter_code
_entity_poly.pdbx_strand_id
1 'polypeptide(L)' 'RRAGLPTAAALLTALCASAAQRDRDLFGRLLPADTDGFAAHWLAAARYTAAVAESLCSAAWDPTT' A
#
# COMPACT_ATOMS: atom_id res chain seq x y z
N ARG A 1 -6.61 18.58 3.95
CA ARG A 1 -5.71 17.93 2.95
C ARG A 1 -4.47 17.19 3.53
N ARG A 2 -3.99 17.46 4.77
CA ARG A 2 -2.79 16.78 5.34
C ARG A 2 -3.00 15.37 5.93
N ALA A 3 -4.25 14.97 6.21
CA ALA A 3 -4.53 13.71 6.90
C ALA A 3 -4.21 12.43 6.08
N GLY A 4 -4.16 12.50 4.74
CA GLY A 4 -3.92 11.32 3.89
C GLY A 4 -2.44 10.93 3.72
N LEU A 5 -1.50 11.86 3.91
CA LEU A 5 -0.07 11.58 3.75
C LEU A 5 0.45 10.49 4.72
N PRO A 6 0.11 10.51 6.03
CA PRO A 6 0.54 9.44 6.93
C PRO A 6 -0.05 8.07 6.56
N THR A 7 -1.32 8.01 6.12
CA THR A 7 -1.94 6.76 5.66
C THR A 7 -1.26 6.22 4.39
N ALA A 8 -0.98 7.09 3.42
CA ALA A 8 -0.28 6.72 2.19
C ALA A 8 1.12 6.16 2.50
N ALA A 9 1.86 6.81 3.40
CA ALA A 9 3.18 6.37 3.83
C ALA A 9 3.12 4.99 4.50
N ALA A 10 2.17 4.77 5.41
CA ALA A 10 2.00 3.48 6.09
C ALA A 10 1.70 2.34 5.09
N LEU A 11 0.83 2.58 4.11
CA LEU A 11 0.51 1.60 3.07
C LEU A 11 1.72 1.28 2.19
N LEU A 12 2.49 2.29 1.79
CA LEU A 12 3.69 2.10 0.98
C LEU A 12 4.77 1.36 1.77
N THR A 13 4.99 1.71 3.03
CA THR A 13 5.94 1.01 3.91
C THR A 13 5.56 -0.45 4.08
N ALA A 14 4.29 -0.75 4.34
CA ALA A 14 3.81 -2.13 4.51
C ALA A 14 3.93 -2.93 3.20
N LEU A 15 3.61 -2.33 2.05
CA LEU A 15 3.82 -2.95 0.74
C LEU A 15 5.30 -3.25 0.48
N CYS A 16 6.19 -2.28 0.70
CA CYS A 16 7.64 -2.49 0.53
C CYS A 16 8.19 -3.55 1.49
N ALA A 17 7.71 -3.59 2.73
CA ALA A 17 8.09 -4.61 3.70
C ALA A 17 7.68 -6.01 3.22
N SER A 18 6.42 -6.18 2.79
CA SER A 18 5.93 -7.46 2.27
C SER A 18 6.67 -7.91 1.00
N ALA A 19 7.04 -6.98 0.11
CA ALA A 19 7.82 -7.29 -1.08
C ALA A 19 9.28 -7.67 -0.78
N ALA A 20 9.85 -7.11 0.30
CA ALA A 20 11.22 -7.39 0.72
C ALA A 20 11.34 -8.66 1.58
N GLN A 21 10.22 -9.20 2.08
CA GLN A 21 10.21 -10.35 2.96
C GLN A 21 10.75 -11.60 2.24
N ARG A 22 11.88 -12.09 2.76
CA ARG A 22 12.57 -13.29 2.29
C ARG A 22 12.96 -14.12 3.50
N ASP A 23 11.97 -14.77 4.08
CA ASP A 23 12.19 -15.60 5.26
C ASP A 23 13.05 -16.81 4.91
N ARG A 24 13.92 -17.18 5.85
CA ARG A 24 14.79 -18.34 5.75
C ARG A 24 14.56 -19.26 6.93
N ASP A 25 14.57 -20.56 6.69
CA ASP A 25 14.46 -21.54 7.76
C ASP A 25 15.76 -21.59 8.58
N LEU A 26 15.75 -22.38 9.66
CA LEU A 26 16.94 -22.59 10.52
C LEU A 26 18.15 -23.14 9.75
N PHE A 27 17.94 -23.69 8.55
CA PHE A 27 18.96 -24.23 7.66
C PHE A 27 19.37 -23.23 6.55
N GLY A 28 18.82 -22.01 6.56
CA GLY A 28 19.12 -20.97 5.58
C GLY A 28 18.40 -21.10 4.23
N ARG A 29 17.48 -22.06 4.07
CA ARG A 29 16.68 -22.21 2.85
C ARG A 29 15.57 -21.16 2.84
N LEU A 30 15.28 -20.60 1.67
CA LEU A 30 14.18 -19.66 1.51
C LEU A 30 12.84 -20.36 1.78
N LEU A 31 12.02 -19.75 2.63
CA LEU A 31 10.63 -20.13 2.79
C LEU A 31 9.83 -19.69 1.54
N PRO A 32 8.69 -20.35 1.28
CA PRO A 32 7.70 -19.85 0.33
C PRO A 32 7.34 -18.40 0.67
N ALA A 33 7.26 -17.55 -0.36
CA ALA A 33 6.85 -16.16 -0.17
C ALA A 33 5.39 -16.11 0.30
N ASP A 34 5.12 -15.24 1.29
CA ASP A 34 3.76 -14.92 1.72
C ASP A 34 3.05 -14.06 0.66
N THR A 35 2.56 -14.75 -0.38
CA THR A 35 1.94 -14.11 -1.54
C THR A 35 0.58 -13.49 -1.19
N ASP A 36 -0.14 -14.10 -0.24
CA ASP A 36 -1.44 -13.60 0.22
C ASP A 36 -1.28 -12.32 1.04
N GLY A 37 -0.29 -12.28 1.94
CA GLY A 37 0.09 -11.08 2.68
C GLY A 37 0.50 -9.95 1.73
N PHE A 38 1.36 -10.25 0.74
CA PHE A 38 1.73 -9.26 -0.28
C PHE A 38 0.50 -8.77 -1.08
N ALA A 39 -0.38 -9.67 -1.52
CA ALA A 39 -1.58 -9.32 -2.29
C ALA A 39 -2.53 -8.40 -1.50
N ALA A 40 -2.68 -8.65 -0.20
CA ALA A 40 -3.48 -7.80 0.68
C ALA A 40 -2.92 -6.36 0.78
N HIS A 41 -1.60 -6.23 1.01
CA HIS A 41 -0.94 -4.91 1.07
C HIS A 41 -0.99 -4.17 -0.27
N TRP A 42 -0.81 -4.91 -1.37
CA TRP A 42 -0.91 -4.35 -2.72
C TRP A 42 -2.32 -3.83 -3.00
N LEU A 43 -3.35 -4.62 -2.68
CA LEU A 43 -4.74 -4.24 -2.89
C LEU A 43 -5.12 -3.01 -2.06
N ALA A 44 -4.66 -2.94 -0.81
CA ALA A 44 -4.89 -1.79 0.07
C ALA A 44 -4.26 -0.50 -0.50
N ALA A 45 -3.00 -0.58 -0.96
CA ALA A 45 -2.32 0.54 -1.61
C ALA A 45 -3.04 0.98 -2.89
N ALA A 46 -3.43 0.04 -3.76
CA ALA A 46 -4.13 0.32 -5.01
C ALA A 46 -5.52 0.94 -4.78
N ARG A 47 -6.26 0.47 -3.76
CA ARG A 47 -7.56 1.03 -3.40
C ARG A 47 -7.42 2.46 -2.89
N TYR A 48 -6.42 2.71 -2.06
CA TYR A 48 -6.16 4.04 -1.52
C TYR A 48 -5.79 5.03 -2.63
N THR A 49 -4.90 4.66 -3.55
CA THR A 49 -4.50 5.54 -4.66
C THR A 49 -5.67 5.85 -5.60
N ALA A 50 -6.53 4.87 -5.89
CA ALA A 50 -7.75 5.07 -6.66
C ALA A 50 -8.71 6.07 -5.98
N ALA A 51 -8.96 5.91 -4.67
CA ALA A 51 -9.83 6.80 -3.91
C ALA A 51 -9.28 8.23 -3.84
N VAL A 52 -7.95 8.39 -3.68
CA VAL A 52 -7.30 9.70 -3.71
C VAL A 52 -7.42 10.34 -5.09
N ALA A 53 -7.23 9.59 -6.18
CA ALA A 53 -7.38 10.11 -7.53
C ALA A 53 -8.80 10.60 -7.80
N GLU A 54 -9.82 9.84 -7.38
CA GLU A 54 -11.23 10.23 -7.49
C GLU A 54 -11.53 11.50 -6.68
N SER A 55 -11.08 11.57 -5.42
CA SER A 55 -11.25 12.75 -4.57
C SER A 55 -10.56 13.99 -5.15
N LEU A 56 -9.34 13.84 -5.70
CA LEU A 56 -8.62 14.93 -6.33
C LEU A 56 -9.28 15.38 -7.63
N CYS A 57 -9.81 14.44 -8.43
CA CYS A 57 -10.55 14.75 -9.64
C CYS A 57 -11.83 15.53 -9.30
N SER A 58 -12.63 15.06 -8.34
CA SER A 58 -13.83 15.75 -7.87
C SER A 58 -13.53 17.16 -7.37
N ALA A 59 -12.49 17.32 -6.54
CA ALA A 59 -12.08 18.63 -6.03
C ALA A 59 -11.57 19.59 -7.12
N ALA A 60 -11.08 19.08 -8.25
CA ALA A 60 -10.65 19.91 -9.38
C ALA A 60 -11.85 20.47 -10.16
N TRP A 61 -12.96 19.72 -10.23
CA TRP A 61 -14.18 20.13 -10.96
C TRP A 61 -15.13 20.98 -10.14
N ASP A 62 -15.15 20.81 -8.82
CA ASP A 62 -15.95 21.62 -7.91
C ASP A 62 -15.07 22.19 -6.79
N PRO A 63 -14.31 23.27 -7.07
CA PRO A 63 -13.35 23.83 -6.12
C PRO A 63 -14.01 24.61 -4.97
N THR A 64 -15.35 24.65 -4.91
CA THR A 64 -16.11 25.46 -3.95
C THR A 64 -16.21 24.78 -2.59
N THR A 65 -15.08 24.72 -1.88
CA THR A 65 -15.03 24.66 -0.41
C THR A 65 -13.84 25.44 0.12
#